data_AF-A0A7G6WJG5-F1
#
_entry.id   AF-A0A7G6WJG5-F1
#
_cell.length_a   1.000
_cell.length_b   1.000
_cell.length_c   1.000
_cell.angle_alpha   90.00
_cell.angle_beta   90.00
_cell.angle_gamma   90.00
#
_symmetry.space_group_name_H-M   'P 1'
#
loop_
_entity.id
_entity.type
_entity.pdbx_description
1 polymer ?
#
loop_
_entity_poly.entity_id
_entity_poly.type
_entity_poly.pdbx_seq_one_letter_code
_entity_poly.pdbx_strand_id
1 'polypeptide(L)'
;MDAYFYIILVVGLLSSGICLGAGILKKAPNDFTILSVAAVELALLVYLVGSIVRVIAGEPIAGEAWEFWGYLATAMLLPPAAVYWSILERTRWSNFVLAAVGVTALVMAARMNQIWY
;
A
#
# COMPACT_ATOMS: atom_id res chain seq x y z
N MET A 1 -11.83 10.26 -8.37
CA MET A 1 -10.56 9.73 -7.81
C MET A 1 -9.71 10.91 -7.39
N ASP A 2 -9.26 10.92 -6.15
CA ASP A 2 -8.47 12.00 -5.55
C ASP A 2 -6.95 11.84 -5.75
N ALA A 3 -6.18 12.80 -5.25
CA ALA A 3 -4.72 12.79 -5.37
C ALA A 3 -4.09 11.59 -4.63
N TYR A 4 -4.62 11.21 -3.46
CA TYR A 4 -4.14 10.07 -2.69
C TYR A 4 -4.25 8.77 -3.48
N PHE A 5 -5.39 8.54 -4.15
CA PHE A 5 -5.57 7.40 -5.03
C PHE A 5 -4.49 7.34 -6.13
N TYR A 6 -4.23 8.44 -6.84
CA TYR A 6 -3.24 8.44 -7.91
C TYR A 6 -1.81 8.23 -7.41
N ILE A 7 -1.46 8.77 -6.23
CA ILE A 7 -0.17 8.54 -5.59
C ILE A 7 -0.01 7.05 -5.27
N ILE A 8 -0.99 6.44 -4.61
CA ILE A 8 -0.96 5.00 -4.26
C ILE A 8 -0.95 4.14 -5.52
N LEU A 9 -1.69 4.52 -6.57
CA LEU A 9 -1.68 3.82 -7.85
C LEU A 9 -0.28 3.80 -8.46
N VAL A 10 0.37 4.95 -8.59
CA VAL A 10 1.69 5.04 -9.23
C VAL A 10 2.74 4.33 -8.39
N VAL A 11 2.81 4.64 -7.09
CA VAL A 11 3.80 4.06 -6.18
C VAL A 11 3.58 2.56 -6.02
N GLY A 12 2.32 2.12 -5.87
CA GLY A 12 1.94 0.72 -5.78
C GLY A 12 2.32 -0.07 -7.02
N LEU A 13 1.99 0.40 -8.22
CA LEU A 13 2.32 -0.29 -9.47
C LEU A 13 3.83 -0.35 -9.73
N LEU A 14 4.56 0.74 -9.44
CA LEU A 14 6.01 0.74 -9.56
C LEU A 14 6.65 -0.25 -8.60
N SER A 15 6.23 -0.26 -7.33
CA SER A 15 6.73 -1.20 -6.32
C SER A 15 6.44 -2.65 -6.71
N SER A 16 5.19 -2.94 -7.11
CA SER A 16 4.80 -4.25 -7.60
C SER A 16 5.62 -4.68 -8.82
N GLY A 17 5.86 -3.78 -9.78
CA GLY A 17 6.68 -4.07 -10.95
C GLY A 17 8.14 -4.39 -10.59
N ILE A 18 8.73 -3.63 -9.67
CA ILE A 18 10.09 -3.85 -9.17
C ILE A 18 10.21 -5.23 -8.50
N CYS A 19 9.30 -5.55 -7.60
CA CYS A 19 9.29 -6.80 -6.86
C CYS A 19 9.00 -8.01 -7.77
N LEU A 20 8.04 -7.90 -8.69
CA LEU A 20 7.77 -8.94 -9.70
C LEU A 20 8.99 -9.19 -10.57
N GLY A 21 9.63 -8.13 -11.07
CA GLY A 21 10.85 -8.23 -11.88
C GLY A 21 11.97 -8.93 -11.12
N ALA A 22 12.18 -8.59 -9.85
CA ALA A 22 13.18 -9.24 -9.00
C ALA A 22 12.89 -10.74 -8.78
N GLY A 23 11.62 -11.10 -8.54
CA GLY A 23 11.18 -12.50 -8.42
C GLY A 23 11.37 -13.32 -9.70
N ILE A 24 11.03 -12.74 -10.86
CA ILE A 24 11.22 -13.35 -12.19
C ILE A 24 12.72 -13.55 -12.49
N LEU A 25 13.55 -12.56 -12.17
CA LEU A 25 15.01 -12.64 -12.27
C LEU A 25 15.66 -13.56 -11.23
N LYS A 26 14.86 -14.29 -10.44
CA LYS A 26 15.29 -15.25 -9.40
C LYS A 26 16.19 -14.61 -8.33
N LYS A 27 16.05 -13.31 -8.07
CA LYS A 27 16.76 -12.62 -7.00
C LYS A 27 16.02 -12.80 -5.68
N ALA A 28 16.77 -12.91 -4.58
CA ALA A 28 16.23 -12.78 -3.25
C ALA A 28 15.82 -11.31 -2.97
N PRO A 29 14.99 -11.04 -1.94
CA PRO A 29 14.70 -9.67 -1.51
C PRO A 29 15.99 -8.90 -1.22
N ASN A 30 16.04 -7.67 -1.73
CA ASN A 30 17.14 -6.74 -1.53
C ASN A 30 16.62 -5.38 -1.05
N ASP A 31 17.55 -4.49 -0.70
CA ASP A 31 17.22 -3.16 -0.18
C ASP A 31 16.30 -2.38 -1.14
N PHE A 32 16.48 -2.54 -2.45
CA PHE A 32 15.65 -1.86 -3.44
C PHE A 32 14.19 -2.34 -3.44
N THR A 33 13.95 -3.66 -3.36
CA THR A 33 12.58 -4.23 -3.24
C THR A 33 11.92 -3.91 -1.91
N ILE A 34 12.70 -3.81 -0.83
CA ILE A 34 12.17 -3.43 0.48
C ILE A 34 11.85 -1.93 0.50
N LEU A 35 12.74 -1.10 -0.05
CA LEU A 35 12.53 0.35 -0.14
C LEU A 35 11.35 0.69 -1.05
N SER A 36 11.11 -0.07 -2.12
CA SER A 36 9.94 0.14 -2.97
C SER A 36 8.64 -0.14 -2.22
N VAL A 37 8.60 -1.18 -1.36
CA VAL A 37 7.44 -1.45 -0.49
C VAL A 37 7.32 -0.40 0.62
N ALA A 38 8.43 0.08 1.18
CA ALA A 38 8.42 1.18 2.14
C ALA A 38 7.88 2.49 1.53
N ALA A 39 8.07 2.72 0.22
CA ALA A 39 7.46 3.86 -0.47
C ALA A 39 5.92 3.73 -0.52
N VAL A 40 5.38 2.51 -0.67
CA VAL A 40 3.93 2.26 -0.59
C VAL A 40 3.41 2.57 0.82
N GLU A 41 4.13 2.13 1.85
CA GLU A 41 3.81 2.46 3.25
C GLU A 41 3.77 3.98 3.48
N LEU A 42 4.76 4.70 2.94
CA LEU A 42 4.80 6.15 3.06
C LEU A 42 3.62 6.82 2.34
N ALA A 43 3.22 6.33 1.16
CA ALA A 43 2.04 6.83 0.47
C ALA A 43 0.75 6.59 1.28
N LEU A 44 0.62 5.43 1.92
CA LEU A 44 -0.50 5.11 2.82
C LEU A 44 -0.49 5.97 4.08
N LEU A 45 0.68 6.26 4.66
CA LEU A 45 0.82 7.18 5.79
C LEU A 45 0.39 8.60 5.42
N VAL A 46 0.77 9.09 4.23
CA VAL A 46 0.30 10.39 3.73
C VAL A 46 -1.22 10.39 3.58
N TYR A 47 -1.80 9.30 3.07
CA TYR A 47 -3.25 9.18 2.97
C TYR A 47 -3.94 9.15 4.35
N LEU A 48 -3.34 8.46 5.33
CA LEU A 48 -3.82 8.42 6.72
C LEU A 48 -3.81 9.79 7.38
N VAL A 49 -2.70 10.53 7.28
CA VAL A 49 -2.64 11.89 7.83
C VAL A 49 -3.63 12.79 7.10
N GLY A 50 -3.72 12.67 5.77
CA GLY A 50 -4.65 13.41 4.94
C GLY A 50 -6.11 13.17 5.31
N SER A 51 -6.51 11.92 5.55
CA SER A 51 -7.88 11.58 5.94
C SER A 51 -8.23 12.11 7.33
N ILE A 52 -7.31 12.01 8.30
CA ILE A 52 -7.49 12.60 9.65
C ILE A 52 -7.70 14.11 9.55
N VAL A 53 -6.85 14.81 8.78
CA VAL A 53 -6.96 16.27 8.60
C VAL A 53 -8.30 16.66 7.98
N ARG A 54 -8.77 15.95 6.95
CA ARG A 54 -10.07 16.24 6.31
C ARG A 54 -11.25 16.03 7.26
N VAL A 55 -11.24 14.96 8.05
CA VAL A 55 -12.29 14.73 9.06
C VAL A 55 -12.30 15.83 10.12
N ILE A 56 -11.13 16.22 10.63
CA ILE A 56 -11.01 17.31 11.63
C ILE A 56 -11.42 18.66 11.03
N ALA A 57 -11.18 18.88 9.73
CA ALA A 57 -11.64 20.06 8.99
C ALA A 57 -13.16 20.08 8.74
N GLY A 58 -13.89 19.04 9.14
CA GLY A 58 -15.34 18.95 9.04
C GLY A 58 -15.86 18.36 7.73
N GLU A 59 -15.00 17.74 6.91
CA GLU A 59 -15.45 16.98 5.75
C GLU A 59 -15.99 15.61 6.19
N PRO A 60 -17.30 15.32 6.01
CA PRO A 60 -17.85 14.02 6.34
C PRO A 60 -17.44 12.97 5.32
N ILE A 61 -17.25 11.73 5.78
CA ILE A 61 -17.13 10.55 4.91
C ILE A 61 -18.53 10.22 4.39
N ALA A 62 -18.71 10.07 3.08
CA ALA A 62 -20.03 9.83 2.47
C ALA A 62 -20.65 8.49 2.90
N GLY A 63 -19.83 7.44 3.02
CA GLY A 63 -20.21 6.13 3.53
C GLY A 63 -19.90 5.92 5.02
N GLU A 64 -19.90 4.66 5.43
CA GLU A 64 -19.66 4.26 6.81
C GLU A 64 -18.19 4.49 7.23
N ALA A 65 -17.97 5.32 8.25
CA ALA A 65 -16.63 5.69 8.70
C ALA A 65 -15.81 4.47 9.17
N TRP A 66 -16.44 3.50 9.84
CA TRP A 66 -15.76 2.30 10.33
C TRP A 66 -15.25 1.42 9.19
N GLU A 67 -15.95 1.38 8.05
CA GLU A 67 -15.47 0.68 6.86
C GLU A 67 -14.20 1.36 6.34
N PHE A 68 -14.22 2.68 6.16
CA PHE A 68 -13.07 3.44 5.68
C PHE A 68 -11.82 3.20 6.55
N TRP A 69 -11.96 3.36 7.88
CA TRP A 69 -10.84 3.17 8.81
C TRP A 69 -10.38 1.72 8.88
N GLY A 70 -11.29 0.75 8.74
CA GLY A 70 -10.94 -0.68 8.67
C GLY A 70 -10.12 -1.01 7.42
N TYR A 71 -10.51 -0.48 6.26
CA TYR A 71 -9.74 -0.62 5.02
C TYR A 71 -8.37 0.03 5.13
N LEU A 72 -8.29 1.25 5.67
CA LEU A 72 -7.03 1.98 5.81
C LEU A 72 -6.07 1.29 6.78
N ALA A 73 -6.58 0.84 7.94
CA ALA A 73 -5.78 0.10 8.91
C ALA A 73 -5.26 -1.22 8.33
N THR A 74 -6.09 -1.95 7.58
CA THR A 74 -5.67 -3.17 6.89
C THR A 74 -4.61 -2.88 5.85
N ALA A 75 -4.79 -1.82 5.05
CA ALA A 75 -3.81 -1.41 4.05
C ALA A 75 -2.46 -1.06 4.67
N MET A 76 -2.46 -0.34 5.80
CA MET A 76 -1.27 0.02 6.58
C MET A 76 -0.51 -1.19 7.15
N LEU A 77 -1.19 -2.31 7.41
CA LEU A 77 -0.53 -3.52 7.91
C LEU A 77 0.14 -4.34 6.80
N LEU A 78 -0.25 -4.16 5.54
CA LEU A 78 0.26 -4.97 4.42
C LEU A 78 1.77 -4.77 4.17
N PRO A 79 2.29 -3.54 4.00
CA PRO A 79 3.73 -3.35 3.78
C PRO A 79 4.62 -3.87 4.92
N PRO A 80 4.38 -3.55 6.22
CA PRO A 80 5.25 -4.05 7.29
C PRO A 80 5.17 -5.57 7.43
N ALA A 81 4.00 -6.18 7.25
CA ALA A 81 3.85 -7.64 7.27
C ALA A 81 4.63 -8.31 6.13
N ALA A 82 4.57 -7.76 4.93
CA ALA A 82 5.30 -8.29 3.77
C ALA A 82 6.81 -8.08 3.89
N VAL A 83 7.26 -6.93 4.40
CA VAL A 83 8.68 -6.69 4.68
C VAL A 83 9.17 -7.66 5.76
N TYR A 84 8.42 -7.86 6.83
CA TYR A 84 8.74 -8.84 7.86
C TYR A 84 8.84 -10.26 7.29
N TRP A 85 7.89 -10.65 6.42
CA TRP A 85 7.94 -11.92 5.69
C TRP A 85 9.23 -12.05 4.89
N SER A 86 9.66 -10.98 4.23
CA SER A 86 10.90 -10.99 3.43
C SER A 86 12.19 -11.13 4.21
N ILE A 87 12.16 -10.77 5.49
CA ILE A 87 13.29 -10.97 6.40
C ILE A 87 13.34 -12.42 6.86
N LEU A 88 12.18 -13.01 7.18
CA LEU A 88 12.05 -14.41 7.60
C LEU A 88 12.39 -15.39 6.48
N GLU A 89 11.86 -15.12 5.28
CA GLU A 89 12.09 -15.96 4.11
C GLU A 89 12.86 -15.19 3.02
N ARG A 90 14.15 -15.46 2.92
CA ARG A 90 15.06 -14.83 1.95
C ARG A 90 15.17 -15.62 0.63
N THR A 91 14.06 -16.14 0.14
CA THR A 91 13.99 -16.82 -1.17
C THR A 91 13.41 -15.89 -2.23
N ARG A 92 13.57 -16.24 -3.51
CA ARG A 92 12.94 -15.49 -4.61
C ARG A 92 11.41 -15.39 -4.50
N TRP A 93 10.78 -16.29 -3.75
CA TRP A 93 9.32 -16.32 -3.59
C TRP A 93 8.81 -15.14 -2.80
N SER A 94 9.62 -14.65 -1.88
CA SER A 94 9.31 -13.50 -1.05
C SER A 94 9.14 -12.21 -1.86
N ASN A 95 9.84 -12.08 -3.01
CA ASN A 95 9.62 -10.96 -3.93
C ASN A 95 8.21 -10.96 -4.55
N PHE A 96 7.55 -12.12 -4.71
CA PHE A 96 6.15 -12.15 -5.14
C PHE A 96 5.19 -11.73 -4.02
N VAL A 97 5.52 -12.00 -2.76
CA VAL A 97 4.77 -11.50 -1.60
C VAL A 97 4.87 -9.97 -1.53
N LEU A 98 6.09 -9.43 -1.63
CA LEU A 98 6.31 -7.97 -1.70
C LEU A 98 5.57 -7.34 -2.89
N ALA A 99 5.55 -8.01 -4.04
CA ALA A 99 4.83 -7.53 -5.21
C ALA A 99 3.31 -7.43 -5.01
N ALA A 100 2.70 -8.32 -4.23
CA ALA A 100 1.27 -8.30 -3.96
C ALA A 100 0.83 -7.05 -3.17
N VAL A 101 1.74 -6.44 -2.41
CA VAL A 101 1.46 -5.28 -1.54
C VAL A 101 0.94 -4.10 -2.37
N GLY A 102 1.67 -3.69 -3.40
CA GLY A 102 1.31 -2.50 -4.20
C GLY A 102 -0.04 -2.64 -4.91
N VAL A 103 -0.32 -3.81 -5.51
CA VAL A 103 -1.61 -4.09 -6.15
C VAL A 103 -2.74 -4.12 -5.13
N THR A 104 -2.52 -4.75 -3.96
CA THR A 104 -3.55 -4.81 -2.91
C THR A 104 -3.83 -3.41 -2.37
N ALA A 105 -2.80 -2.62 -2.09
CA ALA A 105 -2.95 -1.24 -1.62
C ALA A 105 -3.73 -0.37 -2.61
N LEU A 106 -3.52 -0.55 -3.93
CA LEU A 106 -4.31 0.11 -4.97
C LEU A 106 -5.79 -0.25 -4.89
N VAL A 107 -6.13 -1.55 -4.76
CA VAL A 107 -7.53 -1.99 -4.65
C VAL A 107 -8.18 -1.42 -3.38
N MET A 108 -7.46 -1.44 -2.26
CA MET A 108 -7.91 -0.84 -1.00
C MET A 108 -8.14 0.67 -1.16
N ALA A 109 -7.24 1.39 -1.83
CA ALA A 109 -7.38 2.81 -2.13
C ALA A 109 -8.58 3.11 -3.03
N ALA A 110 -8.84 2.28 -4.05
CA ALA A 110 -10.02 2.40 -4.89
C ALA A 110 -11.30 2.27 -4.06
N ARG A 111 -11.35 1.29 -3.16
CA ARG A 111 -12.52 1.08 -2.29
C ARG A 111 -12.69 2.23 -1.29
N MET A 112 -11.61 2.70 -0.68
CA MET A 112 -11.64 3.86 0.21
C MET A 112 -12.10 5.14 -0.50
N ASN A 113 -11.68 5.38 -1.74
CA ASN A 113 -12.16 6.51 -2.53
C ASN A 113 -13.68 6.40 -2.80
N GLN A 114 -14.22 5.21 -3.03
CA GLN A 114 -15.68 5.02 -3.17
C GLN A 114 -16.46 5.20 -1.86
N ILE A 115 -15.82 5.02 -0.71
CA ILE A 115 -16.47 5.26 0.59
C ILE A 115 -16.46 6.76 0.91
N TRP A 116 -15.43 7.47 0.45
CA TRP A 116 -15.29 8.90 0.73
C TRP A 116 -16.23 9.78 -0.10
N TYR A 117 -16.48 9.41 -1.35
CA TYR A 117 -17.28 10.18 -2.33
C TYR A 117 -18.55 9.43 -2.72
#